data_AF-A0A8S0HCF5-F1
#
_entry.id   AF-A0A8S0HCF5-F1
#
_cell.length_a   1.000
_cell.length_b   1.000
_cell.length_c   1.000
_cell.angle_alpha   90.00
_cell.angle_beta   90.00
_cell.angle_gamma   90.00
#
_symmetry.space_group_name_H-M   'P 1'
#
loop_
_entity.id
_entity.type
_entity.pdbx_description
1 polymer ?
#
loop_
_entity_poly.entity_id
_entity_poly.type
_entity_poly.pdbx_seq_one_letter_code
_entity_poly.pdbx_strand_id
1 'polypeptide(L)'
;MQRSPKSTEAVYLLAKEAFALGYRRLEWKCNNANERSRYAAQRLGFSFEGVFRQHMVAKGQNRDTAWFSILDGEWPVIAKGFEQWLSDENQSGSGQLKSLAECRG
;
A
#
# COMPACT_ATOMS: atom_id res chain seq x y z
N MET A 1 0.07 16.93 -0.03
CA MET A 1 -0.34 15.67 -0.68
C MET A 1 -1.08 14.70 0.27
N GLN A 2 -1.60 15.17 1.41
CA GLN A 2 -2.40 14.34 2.31
C GLN A 2 -3.82 14.24 1.76
N ARG A 3 -4.39 13.02 1.76
CA ARG A 3 -5.79 12.73 1.38
C ARG A 3 -6.18 13.06 -0.07
N SER A 4 -5.23 13.05 -1.02
CA SER A 4 -5.53 13.15 -2.45
C SER A 4 -5.37 11.80 -3.17
N PRO A 5 -6.14 11.54 -4.24
CA PRO A 5 -5.99 10.32 -5.06
C PRO A 5 -4.57 10.10 -5.58
N LYS A 6 -3.86 11.18 -5.90
CA LYS A 6 -2.47 11.18 -6.40
C LYS A 6 -1.50 10.31 -5.60
N SER A 7 -1.62 10.28 -4.27
CA SER A 7 -0.73 9.46 -3.43
C SER A 7 -1.01 7.97 -3.56
N THR A 8 -2.27 7.60 -3.78
CA THR A 8 -2.66 6.20 -4.03
C THR A 8 -2.25 5.79 -5.44
N GLU A 9 -2.45 6.67 -6.43
CA GLU A 9 -2.03 6.45 -7.81
C GLU A 9 -0.52 6.28 -7.95
N ALA A 10 0.29 7.07 -7.23
CA ALA A 10 1.74 6.90 -7.24
C ALA A 10 2.18 5.50 -6.79
N VAL A 11 1.54 4.93 -5.76
CA VAL A 11 1.83 3.55 -5.32
C VAL A 11 1.37 2.54 -6.37
N TYR A 12 0.19 2.74 -6.96
CA TYR A 12 -0.30 1.88 -8.05
C TYR A 12 0.69 1.82 -9.22
N LEU A 13 1.17 2.98 -9.69
CA LEU A 13 2.10 3.05 -10.81
C LEU A 13 3.44 2.36 -10.50
N LEU A 14 3.97 2.54 -9.29
CA LEU A 14 5.19 1.86 -8.85
C LEU A 14 5.00 0.34 -8.75
N ALA A 15 3.88 -0.12 -8.21
CA ALA A 15 3.57 -1.54 -8.12
C ALA A 15 3.37 -2.17 -9.51
N LYS A 16 2.60 -1.49 -10.38
CA LYS A 16 2.36 -1.91 -11.76
C LYS A 16 3.66 -2.11 -12.53
N GLU A 17 4.58 -1.15 -12.43
CA GLU A 17 5.89 -1.25 -13.08
C GLU A 17 6.73 -2.38 -12.48
N ALA A 18 6.82 -2.48 -11.16
CA ALA A 18 7.59 -3.54 -10.51
C ALA A 18 7.16 -4.95 -10.97
N PHE A 19 5.86 -5.21 -11.02
CA PHE A 19 5.35 -6.50 -11.48
C PHE A 19 5.47 -6.67 -13.00
N ALA A 20 5.37 -5.60 -13.80
CA ALA A 20 5.64 -5.65 -15.24
C ALA A 20 7.10 -6.01 -15.55
N LEU A 21 8.04 -5.57 -14.70
CA LEU A 21 9.46 -5.95 -14.76
C LEU A 21 9.75 -7.38 -14.28
N GLY A 22 8.72 -8.14 -13.89
CA GLY A 22 8.85 -9.53 -13.46
C GLY A 22 9.31 -9.72 -12.00
N TYR A 23 9.25 -8.68 -11.17
CA TYR A 23 9.49 -8.84 -9.73
C TYR A 23 8.40 -9.72 -9.13
N ARG A 24 8.81 -10.63 -8.23
CA ARG A 24 7.90 -11.58 -7.59
C ARG A 24 7.30 -11.09 -6.27
N ARG A 25 7.85 -9.99 -5.75
CA ARG A 25 7.55 -9.49 -4.41
C ARG A 25 7.84 -7.99 -4.33
N LEU A 26 6.85 -7.24 -3.87
CA LEU A 26 6.95 -5.83 -3.54
C LEU A 26 6.83 -5.66 -2.02
N GLU A 27 7.72 -4.90 -1.40
CA GLU A 27 7.78 -4.77 0.06
C GLU A 27 7.43 -3.36 0.56
N TRP A 28 6.70 -3.30 1.67
CA TRP A 28 6.51 -2.10 2.46
C TRP A 28 7.10 -2.31 3.86
N LYS A 29 7.91 -1.34 4.32
CA LYS A 29 8.54 -1.38 5.64
C LYS A 29 8.32 -0.07 6.36
N CYS A 30 7.84 -0.12 7.59
CA CYS A 30 7.68 1.08 8.40
C CYS A 30 8.07 0.82 9.86
N ASN A 31 8.24 1.91 10.63
CA ASN A 31 8.38 1.79 12.07
C ASN A 31 7.12 1.11 12.61
N ASN A 32 7.27 0.08 13.44
CA ASN A 32 6.17 -0.64 14.04
C ASN A 32 5.30 0.26 14.94
N ALA A 33 5.80 1.39 15.43
CA ALA A 33 4.99 2.38 16.16
C ALA A 33 4.21 3.33 15.23
N ASN A 34 4.47 3.36 13.92
CA ASN A 34 3.80 4.28 12.97
C ASN A 34 2.49 3.69 12.44
N GLU A 35 1.41 3.88 13.19
CA GLU A 35 0.10 3.30 12.88
C GLU A 35 -0.46 3.75 11.54
N ARG A 36 -0.26 5.04 11.20
CA ARG A 36 -0.72 5.59 9.91
C ARG A 36 -0.08 4.89 8.73
N SER A 37 1.22 4.57 8.84
CA SER A 37 1.92 3.84 7.78
C SER A 37 1.54 2.36 7.73
N ARG A 38 1.30 1.71 8.87
CA ARG A 38 0.80 0.32 8.90
C ARG A 38 -0.58 0.23 8.25
N TYR A 39 -1.49 1.14 8.61
CA TYR A 39 -2.81 1.23 8.01
C TYR A 39 -2.75 1.51 6.50
N ALA A 40 -1.86 2.41 6.07
CA ALA A 40 -1.69 2.69 4.65
C ALA A 40 -1.26 1.44 3.86
N ALA A 41 -0.27 0.67 4.38
CA ALA A 41 0.18 -0.58 3.75
C ALA A 41 -0.98 -1.56 3.58
N GLN A 42 -1.76 -1.80 4.64
CA GLN A 42 -2.93 -2.70 4.59
C GLN A 42 -4.02 -2.21 3.63
N ARG A 43 -4.35 -0.90 3.66
CA ARG A 43 -5.32 -0.29 2.74
C ARG A 43 -4.90 -0.48 1.28
N LEU A 44 -3.61 -0.34 0.99
CA LEU A 44 -3.02 -0.48 -0.35
C LEU A 44 -2.85 -1.95 -0.77
N GLY A 45 -3.16 -2.90 0.11
CA GLY A 45 -3.17 -4.32 -0.19
C GLY A 45 -1.94 -5.11 0.17
N PHE A 46 -1.01 -4.52 0.92
CA PHE A 46 0.12 -5.27 1.45
C PHE A 46 -0.33 -6.15 2.64
N SER A 47 0.05 -7.42 2.60
CA SER A 47 -0.13 -8.42 3.66
C SER A 47 0.95 -8.28 4.73
N PHE A 48 0.57 -8.30 6.01
CA PHE A 48 1.53 -8.23 7.12
C PHE A 48 2.26 -9.56 7.32
N GLU A 49 3.58 -9.50 7.54
CA GLU A 49 4.42 -10.70 7.66
C GLU A 49 5.20 -10.80 8.97
N GLY A 50 5.38 -9.69 9.68
CA GLY A 50 6.05 -9.73 10.98
C GLY A 50 6.72 -8.43 11.40
N VAL A 51 7.32 -8.47 12.58
CA VAL A 51 8.10 -7.36 13.15
C VAL A 51 9.49 -7.83 13.49
N PHE A 52 10.49 -7.16 12.92
CA PHE A 52 11.86 -7.28 13.39
C PHE A 52 12.03 -6.35 14.59
N ARG A 53 12.19 -6.97 15.77
CA ARG A 53 12.44 -6.26 17.04
C ARG A 53 13.85 -5.69 17.04
N GLN A 54 14.00 -4.45 17.51
CA GLN A 54 15.27 -3.72 17.55
C GLN A 54 16.01 -3.67 16.21
N HIS A 55 15.28 -3.62 15.10
CA HIS A 55 15.88 -3.65 13.77
C HIS A 55 16.83 -2.47 13.51
N MET A 56 16.52 -1.28 14.04
CA MET A 56 17.33 -0.08 13.83
C MET A 56 17.28 0.86 15.03
N VAL A 57 18.27 1.76 15.11
CA VAL A 57 18.17 3.02 15.86
C VAL A 57 17.89 4.13 14.85
N ALA A 58 16.76 4.81 14.96
CA ALA A 58 16.36 5.89 14.07
C ALA A 58 16.08 7.15 14.89
N LYS A 59 16.79 8.25 14.56
CA LYS A 59 16.68 9.52 15.30
C LYS A 59 16.89 9.36 16.81
N GLY A 60 17.87 8.52 17.18
CA GLY A 60 18.23 8.24 18.58
C GLY A 60 17.24 7.34 19.34
N GLN A 61 16.23 6.79 18.69
CA GLN A 61 15.21 5.94 19.31
C GLN A 61 15.23 4.52 18.74
N ASN A 62 14.82 3.54 19.55
CA ASN A 62 14.59 2.18 19.06
C ASN A 62 13.52 2.18 17.96
N ARG A 63 13.78 1.40 16.89
CA ARG A 63 12.82 1.14 15.82
C ARG A 63 12.70 -0.35 15.61
N ASP A 64 11.57 -0.87 16.05
CA ASP A 64 11.03 -2.11 15.54
C ASP A 64 10.49 -1.87 14.12
N THR A 65 10.69 -2.80 13.19
CA THR A 65 10.24 -2.63 11.81
C THR A 65 9.16 -3.64 11.48
N ALA A 66 7.97 -3.14 11.14
CA ALA A 66 6.89 -3.95 10.59
C ALA A 66 7.10 -4.15 9.08
N TRP A 67 6.94 -5.39 8.63
CA TRP A 67 7.12 -5.82 7.25
C TRP A 67 5.79 -6.24 6.64
N PHE A 68 5.56 -5.78 5.42
CA PHE A 68 4.40 -6.15 4.62
C PHE A 68 4.82 -6.42 3.18
N SER A 69 4.04 -7.19 2.44
CA SER A 69 4.35 -7.55 1.05
C SER A 69 3.11 -7.64 0.15
N ILE A 70 3.35 -7.54 -1.16
CA ILE A 70 2.45 -8.02 -2.21
C ILE A 70 3.24 -9.00 -3.07
N LEU A 71 2.67 -10.17 -3.35
CA LEU A 71 3.24 -11.17 -4.25
C LEU A 71 2.71 -11.03 -5.68
N ASP A 72 3.47 -11.53 -6.63
CA ASP A 72 3.09 -11.58 -8.06
C ASP A 72 1.70 -12.21 -8.29
N GLY A 73 1.38 -13.30 -7.59
CA GLY A 73 0.07 -13.96 -7.67
C GLY A 73 -1.09 -13.15 -7.06
N GLU A 74 -0.81 -12.21 -6.16
CA GLU A 74 -1.83 -11.36 -5.51
C GLU A 74 -2.11 -10.09 -6.33
N TRP A 75 -1.10 -9.63 -7.08
CA TRP A 75 -1.14 -8.36 -7.81
C TRP A 75 -2.34 -8.21 -8.76
N PRO A 76 -2.77 -9.20 -9.57
CA PRO A 76 -3.87 -9.01 -10.52
C PRO A 76 -5.18 -8.56 -9.85
N VAL A 77 -5.52 -9.12 -8.69
CA VAL A 77 -6.72 -8.75 -7.93
C VAL A 77 -6.57 -7.35 -7.32
N ILE A 78 -5.39 -7.08 -6.74
CA ILE A 78 -5.09 -5.78 -6.15
C ILE A 78 -5.15 -4.67 -7.21
N ALA A 79 -4.50 -4.87 -8.36
CA ALA A 79 -4.48 -3.93 -9.48
C ALA A 79 -5.88 -3.58 -9.96
N LYS A 80 -6.76 -4.57 -10.12
CA LYS A 80 -8.16 -4.36 -10.50
C LYS A 80 -8.89 -3.46 -9.48
N GLY A 81 -8.65 -3.65 -8.19
CA GLY A 81 -9.23 -2.80 -7.16
C GLY A 81 -8.70 -1.37 -7.18
N PHE A 82 -7.41 -1.17 -7.52
CA PHE A 82 -6.85 0.17 -7.74
C PHE A 82 -7.49 0.85 -8.96
N GLU A 83 -7.65 0.13 -10.08
CA GLU A 83 -8.25 0.67 -11.31
C GLU A 83 -9.71 1.06 -11.10
N GLN A 84 -10.49 0.22 -10.41
CA GLN A 84 -11.85 0.57 -10.03
C GLN A 84 -11.90 1.76 -9.07
N TRP A 85 -10.95 1.85 -8.14
CA TRP A 85 -10.92 2.95 -7.19
C TRP A 85 -10.51 4.27 -7.86
N LEU A 86 -9.58 4.25 -8.81
CA LEU A 86 -9.07 5.42 -9.52
C LEU A 86 -9.97 5.90 -10.67
N SER A 87 -10.97 5.11 -11.07
CA SER A 87 -11.84 5.46 -12.19
C SER A 87 -12.63 6.75 -11.95
N ASP A 88 -12.95 7.46 -13.03
CA ASP A 88 -13.73 8.71 -12.96
C ASP A 88 -15.10 8.48 -12.30
N GLU A 89 -15.71 7.31 -12.51
CA GLU A 89 -16.98 6.95 -11.88
C GLU A 89 -16.85 6.88 -10.36
N ASN A 90 -15.71 6.44 -9.82
CA ASN A 90 -15.49 6.37 -8.39
C ASN A 90 -14.97 7.69 -7.81
N GLN A 91 -14.20 8.47 -8.58
CA GLN A 91 -13.60 9.75 -8.18
C GLN A 91 -14.51 10.94 -8.49
N SER A 92 -15.74 10.90 -7.96
CA SER A 92 -16.73 11.96 -8.16
C SER A 92 -16.30 13.32 -7.55
N GLY A 93 -16.94 14.42 -7.98
CA GLY A 93 -16.66 15.77 -7.46
C GLY A 93 -16.93 15.97 -5.96
N SER A 94 -17.68 15.07 -5.31
CA SER A 94 -17.89 15.07 -3.84
C SER A 94 -16.92 14.15 -3.08
N GLY A 95 -16.01 13.46 -3.78
CA GLY A 95 -15.05 12.51 -3.22
C GLY A 95 -15.21 11.09 -3.79
N GLN A 96 -14.53 10.13 -3.18
CA GLN A 96 -14.62 8.72 -3.57
C GLN A 96 -16.01 8.14 -3.22
N LEU A 97 -16.63 7.37 -4.12
CA LEU A 97 -17.89 6.66 -3.83
C LEU A 97 -17.67 5.39 -3.00
N LYS A 98 -16.64 4.63 -3.36
CA LYS A 98 -16.15 3.44 -2.64
C LYS A 98 -14.71 3.66 -2.19
N SER A 99 -14.39 3.13 -1.03
CA SER A 99 -13.02 3.05 -0.54
C SER A 99 -12.20 2.03 -1.34
N LEU A 100 -10.88 2.17 -1.31
CA LEU A 100 -9.98 1.22 -1.97
C LEU A 100 -10.13 -0.20 -1.40
N ALA A 101 -10.45 -0.32 -0.10
CA ALA A 101 -10.69 -1.63 0.50
C ALA A 101 -11.92 -2.30 -0.13
N GLU A 102 -13.04 -1.58 -0.27
CA GLU A 102 -14.26 -2.08 -0.92
C GLU A 102 -14.06 -2.42 -2.40
N CYS A 103 -13.19 -1.69 -3.11
CA CYS A 103 -12.88 -1.97 -4.52
C CYS A 103 -12.00 -3.23 -4.70
N ARG A 104 -11.23 -3.64 -3.68
CA ARG A 104 -10.35 -4.81 -3.77
C ARG A 104 -11.05 -6.13 -3.41
N GLY A 105 -12.22 -6.08 -2.77
CA GLY A 105 -12.94 -7.24 -2.24
C GLY A 105 -12.70 -7.41 -0.75
#